data_AF-A0A6H0WIY2-F1
#
_entry.id   AF-A0A6H0WIY2-F1
#
_cell.length_a   1.000
_cell.length_b   1.000
_cell.length_c   1.000
_cell.angle_alpha   90.00
_cell.angle_beta   90.00
_cell.angle_gamma   90.00
#
_symmetry.space_group_name_H-M   'P 1'
#
loop_
_entity.id
_entity.type
_entity.pdbx_description
1 polymer ?
#
loop_
_entity_poly.entity_id
_entity_poly.type
_entity_poly.pdbx_seq_one_letter_code
_entity_poly.pdbx_strand_id
1 'polypeptide(L)'
;MENKLLIDNANTVFEKKDDKYFGYKSSFGDIVIGGAYSYRFVVHYAKTNQDVVIIPGDVNTVTTPVCTTIEERLWQSEKRPCPP
;
A
#
# COMPACT_ATOMS: atom_id res chain seq x y z
N MET A 1 -12.94 -6.16 12.25
CA MET A 1 -11.91 -6.84 13.06
C MET A 1 -10.71 -7.29 12.22
N GLU A 2 -10.86 -7.46 10.90
CA GLU A 2 -9.78 -7.87 9.97
C GLU A 2 -8.53 -6.98 9.97
N ASN A 3 -8.66 -5.65 10.05
CA ASN A 3 -7.50 -4.76 9.92
C ASN A 3 -6.47 -4.95 11.05
N LYS A 4 -6.90 -5.33 12.26
CA LYS A 4 -5.97 -5.57 13.38
C LYS A 4 -5.09 -6.79 13.14
N LEU A 5 -5.68 -7.90 12.68
CA LEU A 5 -4.93 -9.13 12.39
C LEU A 5 -3.91 -8.93 11.26
N LEU A 6 -4.25 -8.12 10.25
CA LEU A 6 -3.34 -7.78 9.16
C LEU A 6 -2.14 -6.95 9.65
N ILE A 7 -2.38 -5.98 10.54
CA ILE A 7 -1.31 -5.14 11.13
C ILE A 7 -0.43 -5.94 12.09
N ASP A 8 -1.02 -6.85 12.85
CA ASP A 8 -0.30 -7.69 13.81
C ASP A 8 0.63 -8.68 13.09
N ASN A 9 0.18 -9.28 11.99
CA ASN A 9 0.97 -10.21 11.18
C ASN A 9 1.92 -9.53 10.19
N ALA A 10 1.75 -8.23 9.91
CA ALA A 10 2.62 -7.51 8.99
C ALA A 10 4.06 -7.41 9.51
N ASN A 11 5.03 -7.64 8.63
CA ASN A 11 6.45 -7.37 8.89
C ASN A 11 6.72 -5.87 8.87
N THR A 12 6.03 -5.11 8.02
CA THR A 12 6.18 -3.66 7.95
C THR A 12 4.82 -3.00 7.76
N VAL A 13 4.58 -1.92 8.48
CA VAL A 13 3.34 -1.15 8.38
C VAL A 13 3.68 0.30 8.10
N PHE A 14 3.07 0.84 7.05
CA PHE A 14 3.10 2.26 6.74
C PHE A 14 1.72 2.87 7.01
N GLU A 15 1.68 4.05 7.59
CA GLU A 15 0.47 4.83 7.79
C GLU A 15 0.50 6.03 6.84
N LYS A 16 -0.48 6.13 5.94
CA LYS A 16 -0.61 7.29 5.05
C LYS A 16 -1.25 8.43 5.83
N LYS A 17 -0.59 9.57 5.99
CA LYS A 17 -1.20 10.81 6.48
C LYS A 17 -1.01 11.89 5.43
N ASP A 18 -2.12 12.48 5.01
CA ASP A 18 -2.16 13.44 3.90
C ASP A 18 -1.51 12.85 2.63
N ASP A 19 -0.41 13.45 2.17
CA ASP A 19 0.35 13.02 0.99
C ASP A 19 1.63 12.22 1.32
N LYS A 20 1.83 11.87 2.59
CA LYS A 20 3.04 11.19 3.07
C LYS A 20 2.72 9.85 3.71
N TYR A 21 3.69 8.95 3.68
CA TYR A 21 3.62 7.65 4.35
C TYR A 21 4.58 7.65 5.52
N PHE A 22 4.12 7.18 6.67
CA PHE A 22 4.88 7.17 7.91
C PHE A 22 5.15 5.74 8.34
N GLY A 23 6.38 5.43 8.73
CA GLY A 23 6.70 4.13 9.31
C GLY A 23 5.96 3.92 10.64
N TYR A 24 5.11 2.91 10.72
CA TYR A 24 4.36 2.56 11.93
C TYR A 24 4.93 1.32 12.63
N LYS A 25 5.40 0.34 11.86
CA LYS A 25 6.03 -0.90 12.34
C LYS A 25 7.07 -1.37 11.32
N SER A 26 8.21 -1.89 11.77
CA SER A 26 9.11 -2.72 10.96
C SER A 26 9.79 -3.78 11.81
N SER A 27 9.65 -5.03 11.40
CA SER A 27 10.33 -6.20 11.97
C SER A 27 11.75 -6.36 11.41
N PHE A 28 12.05 -5.75 10.27
CA PHE A 28 13.37 -5.81 9.63
C PHE A 28 14.35 -4.75 10.17
N GLY A 29 13.84 -3.71 10.83
CA GLY A 29 14.65 -2.65 11.43
C GLY A 29 15.23 -1.64 10.42
N ASP A 30 14.77 -1.69 9.18
CA ASP A 30 15.19 -0.87 8.04
C ASP A 30 14.30 0.38 7.82
N ILE A 31 13.09 0.36 8.37
CA ILE A 31 12.16 1.49 8.36
C ILE A 31 12.23 2.22 9.70
N VAL A 32 12.44 3.53 9.62
CA VAL A 32 12.40 4.45 10.75
C VAL A 32 10.94 4.69 11.16
N ILE A 33 10.61 4.35 12.40
CA ILE A 33 9.27 4.61 12.96
C ILE A 33 9.05 6.12 13.07
N GLY A 34 7.93 6.62 12.53
CA GLY A 34 7.64 8.04 12.36
C GLY A 34 8.39 8.71 11.21
N GLY A 35 9.27 7.99 10.50
CA GLY A 35 9.96 8.49 9.31
C GLY A 35 8.99 8.70 8.16
N ALA A 36 9.17 9.79 7.41
CA ALA A 36 8.33 10.12 6.26
C ALA A 36 8.92 9.52 4.97
N TYR A 37 8.10 8.77 4.25
CA TYR A 37 8.43 8.06 3.02
C TYR A 37 7.55 8.51 1.86
N SER A 38 8.15 8.54 0.67
CA SER A 38 7.42 8.83 -0.56
C SER A 38 6.59 7.64 -1.02
N TYR A 39 5.51 7.90 -1.77
CA TYR A 39 4.71 6.86 -2.41
C TYR A 39 5.56 5.87 -3.22
N ARG A 40 6.50 6.38 -4.04
CA ARG A 40 7.38 5.54 -4.87
C ARG A 40 8.22 4.58 -4.04
N PHE A 41 8.75 5.04 -2.90
CA PHE A 41 9.50 4.20 -1.98
C PHE A 41 8.62 3.11 -1.38
N VAL A 42 7.47 3.48 -0.81
CA VAL A 42 6.56 2.53 -0.14
C VAL A 42 6.04 1.47 -1.11
N VAL A 43 5.69 1.86 -2.34
CA VAL A 43 5.26 0.92 -3.38
C VAL A 43 6.38 -0.01 -3.79
N HIS A 44 7.60 0.50 -3.98
CA HIS A 44 8.74 -0.35 -4.31
C HIS A 44 9.03 -1.33 -3.18
N TYR A 45 9.05 -0.84 -1.94
CA TYR A 45 9.28 -1.62 -0.74
C TYR A 45 8.24 -2.73 -0.55
N ALA A 46 6.95 -2.43 -0.78
CA ALA A 46 5.88 -3.41 -0.69
C ALA A 46 5.91 -4.46 -1.83
N LYS A 47 6.55 -4.14 -2.97
CA LYS A 47 6.78 -5.09 -4.06
C LYS A 47 7.96 -6.02 -3.79
N THR A 48 8.96 -5.55 -3.05
CA THR A 48 10.20 -6.31 -2.76
C THR A 48 10.14 -7.10 -1.46
N ASN A 49 9.30 -6.69 -0.51
CA ASN A 49 9.20 -7.29 0.81
C ASN A 49 7.82 -7.91 1.04
N GLN A 50 7.79 -9.03 1.77
CA GLN A 50 6.56 -9.73 2.13
C GLN A 50 5.91 -9.10 3.37
N ASP A 51 4.58 -9.24 3.46
CA ASP A 51 3.75 -8.81 4.59
C ASP A 51 3.89 -7.31 4.92
N VAL A 52 3.90 -6.47 3.88
CA VAL A 52 3.88 -5.01 4.02
C VAL A 52 2.44 -4.52 3.95
N VAL A 53 1.99 -3.80 4.98
CA VAL A 53 0.64 -3.22 5.06
C VAL A 53 0.72 -1.70 4.98
N ILE A 54 -0.19 -1.11 4.20
CA ILE A 54 -0.32 0.34 4.07
C ILE A 54 -1.71 0.73 4.59
N ILE A 55 -1.75 1.39 5.74
CA ILE A 55 -2.98 1.89 6.35
C ILE A 55 -3.30 3.26 5.74
N PRO A 56 -4.46 3.45 5.10
CA PRO A 56 -4.93 4.78 4.72
C PRO A 56 -5.28 5.57 5.99
N GLY A 57 -4.80 6.82 6.12
CA GLY A 57 -5.09 7.69 7.28
C GLY A 57 -6.56 8.06 7.42
N ASP A 58 -7.33 7.92 6.34
CA ASP A 58 -8.78 8.01 6.39
C ASP A 58 -9.38 6.65 6.78
N VAL A 59 -9.65 6.50 8.08
CA VAL A 59 -10.38 5.37 8.68
C VAL A 59 -11.81 5.19 8.13
N ASN A 60 -12.27 6.02 7.19
CA ASN A 60 -13.54 5.87 6.48
C ASN A 60 -13.45 5.30 5.06
N THR A 61 -12.25 5.02 4.56
CA THR A 61 -12.08 4.36 3.26
C THR A 61 -11.27 3.09 3.44
N VAL A 62 -11.97 2.01 3.77
CA VAL A 62 -11.55 0.66 3.39
C VAL A 62 -11.59 0.62 1.86
N THR A 63 -10.55 1.13 1.20
CA THR A 63 -10.22 0.63 -0.13
C THR A 63 -9.71 -0.78 0.10
N THR A 64 -10.57 -1.74 -0.22
CA THR A 64 -10.22 -3.11 -0.53
C THR A 64 -8.85 -3.20 -1.22
N PRO A 65 -8.11 -4.32 -1.10
CA PRO A 65 -6.91 -4.54 -1.90
C PRO A 65 -7.35 -4.61 -3.37
N VAL A 66 -7.38 -3.46 -4.03
CA VAL A 66 -7.53 -3.36 -5.47
C VAL A 66 -6.18 -3.78 -6.02
N CYS A 67 -6.06 -5.09 -6.26
CA CYS A 67 -5.08 -5.67 -7.16
C CYS A 67 -5.43 -5.23 -8.61
N THR A 68 -5.43 -3.93 -8.85
CA THR A 68 -5.63 -3.36 -10.17
C THR A 68 -4.84 -2.08 -10.17
N THR A 69 -3.58 -2.23 -10.58
CA THR A 69 -2.71 -1.08 -10.78
C THR A 69 -3.40 -0.14 -11.79
N ILE A 70 -3.35 1.16 -11.51
CA ILE A 70 -3.69 2.18 -12.53
C ILE A 70 -2.79 1.99 -13.77
N GLU A 71 -1.59 1.44 -13.59
CA GLU A 71 -0.70 1.01 -14.68
C GLU A 71 -1.29 -0.14 -15.53
N GLU A 72 -1.95 -1.16 -14.95
CA GLU A 72 -2.68 -2.17 -15.73
C GLU A 72 -3.87 -1.58 -16.50
N ARG A 73 -4.54 -0.56 -15.96
CA ARG A 73 -5.68 0.11 -16.64
C ARG A 73 -5.21 1.01 -17.81
N LEU A 74 -4.04 1.64 -17.67
CA LEU A 74 -3.39 2.41 -18.73
C LEU A 74 -2.83 1.49 -19.83
N TRP A 75 -2.32 0.30 -19.46
CA TRP A 75 -1.78 -0.67 -20.42
C TRP A 75 -2.87 -1.47 -21.16
N GLN A 76 -4.09 -1.60 -20.60
CA GLN A 76 -5.22 -2.25 -21.26
C GLN A 76 -5.92 -1.35 -22.30
N SER A 77 -5.57 -0.06 -22.40
CA SER A 77 -6.24 0.90 -23.28
C SER A 77 -5.94 0.75 -24.78
N GLU A 78 -5.09 -0.21 -25.19
CA GLU A 78 -4.77 -0.40 -26.61
C GLU A 78 -5.29 -1.69 -27.25
N LYS A 79 -5.98 -2.61 -26.54
CA LYS A 79 -6.49 -3.85 -27.17
C LYS A 79 -7.85 -4.32 -26.65
N ARG A 80 -8.92 -3.65 -27.09
CA ARG A 80 -10.03 -4.25 -27.89
C ARG A 80 -11.26 -3.33 -27.93
N PRO A 81 -11.98 -3.25 -29.06
CA PRO A 81 -13.24 -2.52 -29.16
C PRO A 81 -14.35 -3.27 -28.40
N CYS A 82 -15.24 -2.51 -27.76
CA CYS A 82 -16.43 -3.01 -27.10
C CYS A 82 -17.32 -3.81 -28.09
N PRO A 83 -17.82 -5.01 -27.74
CA PRO A 83 -18.96 -5.62 -28.44
C PRO A 83 -20.28 -5.07 -27.86
N PRO A 84 -21.39 -5.17 -28.63
CA PRO A 84 -22.46 -4.17 -28.68
C PRO A 84 -23.34 -4.04 -27.42
#